data_AF-A0A6I2X2S6-F1
#
_entry.id   AF-A0A6I2X2S6-F1
#
_cell.length_a   1.000
_cell.length_b   1.000
_cell.length_c   1.000
_cell.angle_alpha   90.00
_cell.angle_beta   90.00
_cell.angle_gamma   90.00
#
_symmetry.space_group_name_H-M   'P 1'
#
loop_
_entity.id
_entity.type
_entity.pdbx_description
1 polymer ?
#
loop_
_entity_poly.entity_id
_entity_poly.type
_entity_poly.pdbx_seq_one_letter_code
_entity_poly.pdbx_strand_id
1 'polypeptide(L)'
;MNVDMKVLEALTQERKLPLAPLVIAIENAVIAAYREVEGNRPFSRASLDRETGEMQILSPVHDEAGEKIGEEVHVLEGFERIATSTIRSTIKMKMREANDAEIVGEFTAAVGDIVTGIIQQGRDPKIVHVNLGRIEGKIPPQEQVPGEVYNHGDRIKSFVVEVKQGTRGPEIMLSRSHPAFVKQLFALEVPE
;
A
#
# COMPACT_ATOMS: atom_id res chain seq x y z
N MET A 1 6.74 -24.12 -10.06
CA MET A 1 5.61 -23.17 -9.85
C MET A 1 5.55 -22.10 -10.93
N ASN A 2 4.35 -21.81 -11.46
CA ASN A 2 4.14 -20.85 -12.55
C ASN A 2 3.30 -19.65 -12.07
N VAL A 3 3.76 -18.44 -12.36
CA VAL A 3 3.05 -17.19 -12.12
C VAL A 3 2.47 -16.69 -13.43
N ASP A 4 1.17 -16.36 -13.44
CA ASP A 4 0.54 -15.82 -14.64
C ASP A 4 1.07 -14.40 -14.94
N MET A 5 2.04 -14.35 -15.85
CA MET A 5 2.69 -13.10 -16.26
C MET A 5 1.74 -12.15 -16.99
N LYS A 6 0.70 -12.65 -17.67
CA LYS A 6 -0.28 -11.79 -18.35
C LYS A 6 -1.13 -11.03 -17.35
N VAL A 7 -1.50 -11.68 -16.24
CA VAL A 7 -2.21 -11.03 -15.14
C VAL A 7 -1.32 -9.99 -14.47
N LEU A 8 -0.04 -10.32 -14.23
CA LEU A 8 0.93 -9.37 -13.67
C LEU A 8 1.11 -8.15 -14.59
N GLU A 9 1.27 -8.36 -15.88
CA GLU A 9 1.42 -7.28 -16.86
C GLU A 9 0.18 -6.38 -16.91
N ALA A 10 -1.01 -6.96 -16.97
CA ALA A 10 -2.26 -6.19 -16.93
C ALA A 10 -2.38 -5.34 -15.66
N LEU A 11 -2.03 -5.93 -14.51
CA LEU A 11 -2.04 -5.24 -13.22
C LEU A 11 -1.00 -4.10 -13.15
N THR A 12 0.18 -4.28 -13.75
CA THR A 12 1.22 -3.25 -13.81
C THR A 12 0.83 -2.07 -14.70
N GLN A 13 0.15 -2.33 -15.83
CA GLN A 13 -0.32 -1.29 -16.75
C GLN A 13 -1.38 -0.39 -16.12
N GLU A 14 -2.36 -0.95 -15.41
CA GLU A 14 -3.41 -0.17 -14.75
C GLU A 14 -2.90 0.76 -13.65
N ARG A 15 -1.83 0.37 -12.94
CA ARG A 15 -1.37 1.03 -11.71
C ARG A 15 -0.05 1.79 -11.86
N LYS A 16 0.46 1.93 -13.09
CA LYS A 16 1.75 2.59 -13.39
C LYS A 16 2.91 2.03 -12.56
N LEU A 17 2.82 0.76 -12.16
CA LEU A 17 3.85 0.07 -11.38
C LEU A 17 4.81 -0.61 -12.35
N PRO A 18 6.11 -0.25 -12.38
CA PRO A 18 7.03 -0.93 -13.27
C PRO A 18 7.15 -2.42 -12.89
N LEU A 19 7.20 -3.30 -13.88
CA LEU A 19 7.24 -4.75 -13.68
C LEU A 19 8.49 -5.20 -12.91
N ALA A 20 9.64 -4.60 -13.18
CA ALA A 20 10.92 -5.01 -12.58
C ALA A 20 10.95 -4.89 -11.04
N PRO A 21 10.57 -3.76 -10.40
CA PRO A 21 10.39 -3.66 -8.95
C PRO A 21 9.44 -4.70 -8.35
N LEU A 22 8.36 -5.04 -9.06
CA LEU A 22 7.40 -6.03 -8.59
C LEU A 22 8.00 -7.44 -8.61
N VAL A 23 8.71 -7.80 -9.67
CA VAL A 23 9.46 -9.06 -9.78
C VAL A 23 10.46 -9.21 -8.63
N ILE A 24 11.27 -8.18 -8.38
CA ILE A 24 12.25 -8.18 -7.29
C ILE A 24 11.57 -8.34 -5.92
N ALA A 25 10.44 -7.66 -5.70
CA ALA A 25 9.69 -7.80 -4.46
C ALA A 25 9.16 -9.22 -4.26
N ILE A 26 8.67 -9.84 -5.34
CA ILE A 26 8.19 -11.22 -5.33
C ILE A 26 9.34 -12.20 -5.01
N GLU A 27 10.49 -12.07 -5.68
CA GLU A 27 11.67 -12.90 -5.41
C GLU A 27 12.12 -12.78 -3.95
N ASN A 28 12.22 -11.56 -3.42
CA ASN A 28 12.59 -11.29 -2.03
C ASN A 28 11.60 -11.89 -1.02
N ALA A 29 10.30 -11.82 -1.31
CA ALA A 29 9.29 -12.40 -0.44
C ALA A 29 9.34 -13.94 -0.45
N VAL A 30 9.52 -14.54 -1.62
CA VAL A 30 9.61 -16.00 -1.75
C VAL A 30 10.87 -16.53 -1.07
N ILE A 31 12.02 -15.87 -1.21
CA ILE A 31 13.23 -16.33 -0.51
C ILE A 31 13.15 -16.14 1.00
N ALA A 32 12.48 -15.09 1.48
CA ALA A 32 12.21 -14.91 2.90
C ALA A 32 11.33 -16.05 3.43
N ALA A 33 10.27 -16.42 2.71
CA ALA A 33 9.44 -17.57 3.08
C ALA A 33 10.21 -18.89 3.02
N TYR A 34 11.10 -19.08 2.04
CA TYR A 34 11.92 -20.29 1.90
C TYR A 34 12.85 -20.52 3.09
N ARG A 35 13.45 -19.45 3.64
CA ARG A 35 14.37 -19.53 4.79
C ARG A 35 13.70 -20.00 6.09
N GLU A 36 12.39 -19.85 6.19
CA GLU A 36 11.61 -20.27 7.37
C GLU A 36 11.19 -21.75 7.29
N VAL A 37 11.34 -22.41 6.14
CA VAL A 37 10.94 -23.82 5.96
C VAL A 37 12.10 -24.75 6.33
N GLU A 38 11.78 -25.87 6.98
CA GLU A 38 12.75 -26.94 7.23
C GLU A 38 13.27 -27.55 5.92
N GLY A 39 14.55 -27.90 5.86
CA GLY A 39 15.19 -28.35 4.63
C GLY A 39 15.58 -27.22 3.67
N ASN A 40 15.57 -25.97 4.14
CA ASN A 40 16.13 -24.86 3.37
C ASN A 40 17.65 -25.00 3.21
N ARG A 41 18.16 -24.39 2.13
CA ARG A 41 19.59 -24.26 1.88
C ARG A 41 20.02 -22.80 2.13
N PRO A 42 21.09 -22.56 2.91
CA PRO A 42 21.63 -21.23 3.11
C PRO A 42 22.07 -20.57 1.80
N PHE A 43 22.02 -19.24 1.75
CA PHE A 43 22.47 -18.43 0.61
C PHE A 43 21.72 -18.67 -0.71
N SER A 44 20.61 -19.41 -0.70
CA SER A 44 19.75 -19.52 -1.88
C SER A 44 19.12 -18.18 -2.25
N ARG A 45 18.78 -18.04 -3.54
CA ARG A 45 18.02 -16.91 -4.09
C ARG A 45 16.82 -17.41 -4.88
N ALA A 46 15.75 -16.63 -4.89
CA ALA A 46 14.62 -16.87 -5.79
C ALA A 46 14.87 -16.16 -7.13
N SER A 47 14.43 -16.77 -8.22
CA SER A 47 14.52 -16.22 -9.58
C SER A 47 13.18 -16.42 -10.27
N LEU A 48 12.58 -15.32 -10.73
CA LEU A 48 11.35 -15.35 -11.53
C LEU A 48 11.69 -15.03 -12.99
N ASP A 49 11.48 -16.01 -13.86
CA ASP A 49 11.55 -15.81 -15.30
C ASP A 49 10.37 -14.95 -15.77
N ARG A 50 10.68 -13.87 -16.49
CA ARG A 50 9.70 -12.88 -16.94
C ARG A 50 8.94 -13.31 -18.20
N GLU A 51 9.53 -14.18 -19.00
CA GLU A 51 8.90 -14.68 -20.22
C GLU A 51 8.02 -15.89 -19.91
N THR A 52 8.51 -16.80 -19.07
CA THR A 52 7.80 -18.06 -18.77
C THR A 52 6.93 -17.98 -17.52
N GLY A 53 7.20 -17.03 -16.62
CA GLY A 53 6.54 -16.95 -15.31
C GLY A 53 7.04 -17.99 -14.30
N GLU A 54 8.09 -18.73 -14.63
CA GLU A 54 8.59 -19.79 -13.78
C GLU A 54 9.39 -19.22 -12.60
N MET A 55 9.00 -19.60 -11.39
CA MET A 55 9.70 -19.25 -10.16
C MET A 55 10.55 -20.45 -9.68
N GLN A 56 11.85 -20.23 -9.54
CA GLN A 56 12.82 -21.24 -9.11
C GLN A 56 13.65 -20.75 -7.91
N ILE A 57 14.07 -21.69 -7.06
CA ILE A 57 15.02 -21.43 -5.98
C ILE A 57 16.38 -21.95 -6.42
N LEU A 58 17.35 -21.05 -6.53
CA LEU A 58 18.72 -21.34 -6.91
C LEU A 58 19.58 -21.38 -5.65
N SER A 59 20.19 -22.52 -5.37
CA SER A 59 21.06 -22.71 -4.21
C SER A 59 22.52 -22.78 -4.66
N PRO A 60 23.44 -22.09 -3.98
CA PRO A 60 24.85 -22.16 -4.35
C PRO A 60 25.40 -23.56 -4.05
N VAL A 61 26.12 -24.11 -5.02
CA VAL A 61 26.91 -25.33 -4.86
C VAL A 61 28.34 -24.91 -4.55
N HIS A 62 28.90 -25.47 -3.48
CA HIS A 62 30.28 -25.25 -3.08
C HIS A 62 31.12 -26.49 -3.38
N ASP A 63 32.39 -26.30 -3.70
CA ASP A 63 33.35 -27.39 -3.81
C ASP A 63 33.88 -27.84 -2.43
N GLU A 64 34.79 -28.81 -2.44
CA GLU A 64 35.46 -29.32 -1.23
C GLU A 64 36.30 -28.26 -0.50
N ALA A 65 36.66 -27.16 -1.18
CA ALA A 65 37.39 -26.02 -0.62
C ALA A 65 36.44 -24.91 -0.09
N GLY A 66 35.12 -25.05 -0.30
CA GLY A 66 34.12 -24.06 0.09
C GLY A 66 33.93 -22.93 -0.91
N GLU A 67 34.53 -22.97 -2.10
CA GLU A 67 34.32 -21.98 -3.16
C GLU A 67 33.03 -22.27 -3.93
N LYS A 68 32.29 -21.21 -4.28
CA LYS A 68 31.04 -21.33 -5.06
C LYS A 68 31.36 -21.71 -6.50
N ILE A 69 31.06 -22.95 -6.87
CA ILE A 69 31.28 -23.50 -8.22
C ILE A 69 30.06 -23.35 -9.14
N GLY A 70 28.88 -23.08 -8.59
CA GLY A 70 27.68 -22.90 -9.39
C GLY A 70 26.41 -22.67 -8.58
N GLU A 71 25.28 -22.76 -9.26
CA GLU A 71 23.95 -22.73 -8.67
C GLU A 71 23.15 -23.92 -9.20
N GLU A 72 22.39 -24.57 -8.33
CA GLU A 72 21.45 -25.62 -8.71
C GLU A 72 20.03 -25.26 -8.30
N VAL A 73 19.06 -25.75 -9.08
CA VAL A 73 17.64 -25.62 -8.75
C VAL A 73 17.33 -26.55 -7.59
N HIS A 74 16.93 -25.98 -6.46
CA HIS A 74 16.51 -26.76 -5.31
C HIS A 74 14.98 -26.79 -5.22
N VAL A 75 14.44 -28.00 -5.30
CA VAL A 75 13.00 -28.25 -5.16
C VAL A 75 12.75 -28.80 -3.76
N LEU A 76 11.96 -28.08 -2.97
CA LEU A 76 11.51 -28.53 -1.66
C LEU A 76 10.04 -28.96 -1.76
N GLU A 77 9.75 -30.17 -1.31
CA GLU A 77 8.40 -30.73 -1.38
C GLU A 77 7.41 -29.87 -0.56
N GLY A 78 6.25 -29.57 -1.14
CA GLY A 78 5.22 -28.75 -0.49
C GLY A 78 5.50 -27.23 -0.46
N PHE A 79 6.72 -26.80 -0.78
CA PHE A 79 7.06 -25.37 -0.83
C PHE A 79 6.31 -24.61 -1.93
N GLU A 80 5.90 -25.28 -3.01
CA GLU A 80 5.16 -24.65 -4.12
C GLU A 80 3.88 -23.95 -3.64
N ARG A 81 3.16 -24.52 -2.67
CA ARG A 81 1.95 -23.92 -2.12
C ARG A 81 2.25 -22.66 -1.31
N ILE A 82 3.31 -22.70 -0.50
CA ILE A 82 3.77 -21.57 0.32
C ILE A 82 4.26 -20.45 -0.59
N ALA A 83 5.05 -20.79 -1.61
CA ALA A 83 5.54 -19.83 -2.57
C ALA A 83 4.39 -19.17 -3.34
N THR A 84 3.37 -19.93 -3.76
CA THR A 84 2.19 -19.39 -4.46
C THR A 84 1.42 -18.39 -3.58
N SER A 85 1.17 -18.74 -2.30
CA SER A 85 0.44 -17.85 -1.38
C SER A 85 1.24 -16.60 -1.05
N THR A 86 2.56 -16.73 -0.90
CA THR A 86 3.48 -15.60 -0.70
C THR A 86 3.46 -14.67 -1.90
N ILE A 87 3.59 -15.19 -3.14
CA ILE A 87 3.51 -14.39 -4.37
C ILE A 87 2.22 -13.58 -4.42
N ARG A 88 1.08 -14.24 -4.24
CA ARG A 88 -0.23 -13.57 -4.28
C ARG A 88 -0.32 -12.46 -3.22
N SER A 89 0.19 -12.72 -2.02
CA SER A 89 0.19 -11.75 -0.93
C SER A 89 1.10 -10.56 -1.23
N THR A 90 2.28 -10.80 -1.77
CA THR A 90 3.24 -9.76 -2.18
C THR A 90 2.69 -8.89 -3.30
N ILE A 91 2.08 -9.49 -4.31
CA ILE A 91 1.40 -8.75 -5.39
C ILE A 91 0.33 -7.84 -4.79
N LYS A 92 -0.57 -8.39 -3.96
CA LYS A 92 -1.63 -7.61 -3.31
C LYS A 92 -1.06 -6.45 -2.47
N MET A 93 0.01 -6.70 -1.73
CA MET A 93 0.68 -5.70 -0.89
C MET A 93 1.27 -4.58 -1.75
N LYS A 94 2.05 -4.91 -2.79
CA LYS A 94 2.65 -3.91 -3.69
C LYS A 94 1.61 -3.08 -4.43
N MET A 95 0.51 -3.71 -4.83
CA MET A 95 -0.62 -3.02 -5.47
C MET A 95 -1.30 -2.05 -4.51
N ARG A 96 -1.44 -2.43 -3.23
CA ARG A 96 -1.95 -1.53 -2.20
C ARG A 96 -0.99 -0.37 -1.94
N GLU A 97 0.31 -0.63 -1.79
CA GLU A 97 1.32 0.41 -1.57
C GLU A 97 1.31 1.46 -2.70
N ALA A 98 1.18 1.03 -3.96
CA ALA A 98 1.11 1.96 -5.09
C ALA A 98 -0.17 2.82 -5.07
N ASN A 99 -1.32 2.21 -4.75
CA ASN A 99 -2.58 2.95 -4.62
C ASN A 99 -2.49 3.95 -3.44
N ASP A 100 -1.96 3.51 -2.31
CA ASP A 100 -1.76 4.36 -1.14
C ASP A 100 -0.85 5.56 -1.48
N ALA A 101 0.26 5.33 -2.19
CA ALA A 101 1.18 6.38 -2.63
C ALA A 101 0.53 7.35 -3.63
N GLU A 102 -0.30 6.85 -4.55
CA GLU A 102 -1.07 7.68 -5.49
C GLU A 102 -2.04 8.61 -4.73
N ILE A 103 -2.79 8.05 -3.77
CA ILE A 103 -3.73 8.81 -2.94
C ILE A 103 -2.99 9.86 -2.12
N VAL A 104 -1.87 9.51 -1.47
CA VAL A 104 -1.06 10.50 -0.74
C VAL A 104 -0.64 11.63 -1.67
N GLY A 105 -0.09 11.32 -2.85
CA GLY A 105 0.34 12.35 -3.80
C GLY A 105 -0.80 13.28 -4.24
N GLU A 106 -1.99 12.73 -4.51
CA GLU A 106 -3.18 13.50 -4.87
C GLU A 106 -3.61 14.45 -3.74
N PHE A 107 -3.77 13.93 -2.52
CA PHE A 107 -4.25 14.73 -1.39
C PHE A 107 -3.19 15.66 -0.80
N THR A 108 -1.89 15.38 -0.98
CA THR A 108 -0.82 16.33 -0.64
C THR A 108 -0.98 17.64 -1.42
N ALA A 109 -1.42 17.60 -2.67
CA ALA A 109 -1.71 18.81 -3.45
C ALA A 109 -2.92 19.60 -2.91
N ALA A 110 -3.84 18.92 -2.22
CA ALA A 110 -5.01 19.54 -1.58
C ALA A 110 -4.73 19.99 -0.13
N VAL A 111 -3.50 19.83 0.39
CA VAL A 111 -3.15 20.32 1.73
C VAL A 111 -3.29 21.83 1.74
N GLY A 112 -4.05 22.32 2.71
CA GLY A 112 -4.36 23.74 2.78
C GLY A 112 -5.62 24.14 2.04
N ASP A 113 -6.37 23.23 1.41
CA ASP A 113 -7.65 23.52 0.75
C ASP A 113 -8.85 22.95 1.53
N ILE A 114 -10.06 23.37 1.12
CA ILE A 114 -11.33 22.82 1.60
C ILE A 114 -11.75 21.64 0.74
N VAL A 115 -11.91 20.49 1.36
CA VAL A 115 -12.51 19.30 0.75
C VAL A 115 -13.94 19.09 1.26
N THR A 116 -14.78 18.47 0.42
CA THR A 116 -16.14 18.09 0.81
C THR A 116 -16.24 16.56 0.88
N GLY A 117 -16.85 16.04 1.93
CA GLY A 117 -17.08 14.61 2.09
C GLY A 117 -18.35 14.29 2.86
N ILE A 118 -18.55 12.99 3.12
CA ILE A 118 -19.71 12.46 3.84
C ILE A 118 -19.25 11.85 5.16
N ILE A 119 -19.85 12.27 6.28
CA ILE A 119 -19.50 11.75 7.60
C ILE A 119 -19.83 10.25 7.69
N GLN A 120 -18.83 9.46 8.08
CA GLN A 120 -18.93 8.03 8.31
C GLN A 120 -18.93 7.71 9.80
N GLN A 121 -19.59 6.61 10.16
CA GLN A 121 -19.58 6.11 11.52
C GLN A 121 -18.28 5.34 11.80
N GLY A 122 -17.42 5.93 12.62
CA GLY A 122 -16.17 5.32 13.06
C GLY A 122 -16.34 4.34 14.24
N ARG A 123 -15.31 3.53 14.50
CA ARG A 123 -15.24 2.68 15.70
C ARG A 123 -15.03 3.49 16.99
N ASP A 124 -14.24 4.55 16.90
CA ASP A 124 -14.03 5.49 18.00
C ASP A 124 -15.00 6.66 17.84
N PRO A 125 -15.98 6.84 18.76
CA PRO A 125 -16.95 7.93 18.67
C PRO A 125 -16.31 9.32 18.83
N LYS A 126 -15.08 9.41 19.33
CA LYS A 126 -14.35 10.69 19.46
C LYS A 126 -13.77 11.16 18.13
N ILE A 127 -13.53 10.25 17.19
CA ILE A 127 -12.92 10.58 15.89
C ILE A 127 -14.00 10.57 14.82
N VAL A 128 -14.26 11.74 14.24
CA VAL A 128 -15.20 11.84 13.12
C VAL A 128 -14.48 11.39 11.86
N HIS A 129 -15.04 10.40 11.17
CA HIS A 129 -14.52 9.91 9.90
C HIS A 129 -15.30 10.57 8.77
N VAL A 130 -14.62 10.95 7.70
CA VAL A 130 -15.24 11.64 6.56
C VAL A 130 -14.80 10.93 5.29
N ASN A 131 -15.74 10.36 4.55
CA ASN A 131 -15.50 9.76 3.26
C ASN A 131 -15.29 10.84 2.19
N LEU A 132 -14.12 10.85 1.58
CA LEU A 132 -13.71 11.75 0.49
C LEU A 132 -13.85 11.10 -0.90
N GLY A 133 -14.53 9.95 -0.98
CA GLY A 133 -14.77 9.18 -2.20
C GLY A 133 -13.78 8.02 -2.36
N ARG A 134 -12.48 8.33 -2.48
CA ARG A 134 -11.43 7.30 -2.61
C ARG A 134 -10.92 6.77 -1.27
N ILE A 135 -10.95 7.61 -0.24
CA ILE A 135 -10.39 7.33 1.08
C ILE A 135 -11.15 8.09 2.17
N GLU A 136 -11.00 7.66 3.41
CA GLU A 136 -11.54 8.33 4.59
C GLU A 136 -10.50 9.27 5.20
N GLY A 137 -10.89 10.53 5.40
CA GLY A 137 -10.20 11.47 6.28
C GLY A 137 -10.71 11.36 7.71
N LYS A 138 -9.92 11.85 8.66
CA LYS A 138 -10.26 11.87 10.09
C LYS A 138 -10.20 13.28 10.65
N ILE A 139 -11.20 13.65 11.45
CA ILE A 139 -11.22 14.88 12.24
C ILE A 139 -11.05 14.48 13.72
N PRO A 140 -9.84 14.62 14.29
CA PRO A 140 -9.62 14.33 15.70
C PRO A 140 -10.34 15.35 16.60
N PRO A 141 -10.61 15.03 17.88
CA PRO A 141 -11.33 15.93 18.80
C PRO A 141 -10.78 17.35 18.89
N GLN A 142 -9.46 17.51 18.74
CA GLN A 142 -8.77 18.80 18.80
C GLN A 142 -9.09 19.70 17.60
N GLU A 143 -9.45 19.09 16.46
CA GLU A 143 -9.75 19.76 15.21
C GLU A 143 -11.26 19.88 14.94
N GLN A 144 -12.09 19.45 15.91
CA GLN A 144 -13.54 19.59 15.90
C GLN A 144 -13.95 20.94 16.48
N VAL A 145 -15.09 21.47 16.00
CA VAL A 145 -15.65 22.70 16.54
C VAL A 145 -16.50 22.37 17.77
N PRO A 146 -16.25 23.03 18.93
CA PRO A 146 -17.09 22.83 20.11
C PRO A 146 -18.56 23.14 19.82
N GLY A 147 -19.44 22.18 20.08
CA GLY A 147 -20.89 22.32 19.90
C GLY A 147 -21.41 21.99 18.50
N GLU A 148 -20.54 21.70 17.52
CA GLU A 148 -20.97 21.18 16.22
C GLU A 148 -21.40 19.71 16.35
N VAL A 149 -22.51 19.34 15.71
CA VAL A 149 -23.02 17.97 15.71
C VAL A 149 -22.64 17.29 14.41
N TYR A 150 -21.94 16.16 14.51
CA TYR A 150 -21.48 15.37 13.38
C TYR A 150 -22.33 14.12 13.21
N ASN A 151 -23.43 14.20 12.45
CA ASN A 151 -24.26 13.01 12.19
C ASN A 151 -23.72 12.20 11.01
N HIS A 152 -23.85 10.88 11.11
CA HIS A 152 -23.53 9.99 10.01
C HIS A 152 -24.42 10.29 8.79
N GLY A 153 -23.82 10.35 7.60
CA GLY A 153 -24.51 10.63 6.33
C GLY A 153 -24.55 12.11 5.96
N ASP A 154 -24.27 13.01 6.89
CA ASP A 154 -24.24 14.44 6.59
C ASP A 154 -23.04 14.81 5.71
N ARG A 155 -23.24 15.76 4.80
CA ARG A 155 -22.17 16.34 4.01
C ARG A 155 -21.46 17.41 4.83
N ILE A 156 -20.13 17.34 4.86
CA ILE A 156 -19.30 18.28 5.59
C ILE A 156 -18.18 18.82 4.71
N LYS A 157 -17.94 20.13 4.79
CA LYS A 157 -16.75 20.79 4.25
C LYS A 157 -15.68 20.82 5.34
N SER A 158 -14.46 20.39 5.06
CA SER A 158 -13.38 20.38 6.04
C SER A 158 -12.08 20.85 5.40
N PHE A 159 -11.23 21.47 6.21
CA PHE A 159 -9.88 21.90 5.81
C PHE A 159 -8.91 20.72 5.89
N VAL A 160 -8.07 20.53 4.87
CA VAL A 160 -7.01 19.52 4.90
C VAL A 160 -5.79 20.07 5.62
N VAL A 161 -5.49 19.56 6.81
CA VAL A 161 -4.35 20.02 7.64
C VAL A 161 -3.07 19.32 7.21
N GLU A 162 -3.12 18.00 7.10
CA GLU A 162 -1.94 17.17 6.85
C GLU A 162 -2.35 15.90 6.11
N VAL A 163 -1.48 15.44 5.23
CA VAL A 163 -1.59 14.12 4.58
C VAL A 163 -0.28 13.39 4.81
N LYS A 164 -0.36 12.17 5.36
CA LYS A 164 0.82 11.35 5.63
C LYS A 164 0.59 9.88 5.30
N GLN A 165 1.68 9.17 5.01
CA GLN A 165 1.65 7.72 4.91
C GLN A 165 1.68 7.12 6.33
N GLY A 166 0.55 6.63 6.81
CA GLY A 166 0.44 5.92 8.08
C GLY A 166 0.86 4.45 7.97
N THR A 167 0.86 3.76 9.10
CA THR A 167 1.21 2.32 9.19
C THR A 167 0.17 1.41 8.52
N ARG A 168 -1.06 1.89 8.34
CA ARG A 168 -2.18 1.13 7.75
C ARG A 168 -2.66 1.68 6.40
N GLY A 169 -1.91 2.59 5.80
CA GLY A 169 -2.27 3.28 4.56
C GLY A 169 -2.23 4.80 4.73
N PRO A 170 -2.78 5.56 3.77
CA PRO A 170 -2.77 7.01 3.81
C PRO A 170 -3.65 7.51 4.96
N GLU A 171 -3.17 8.52 5.66
CA GLU A 171 -3.94 9.22 6.69
C GLU A 171 -4.10 10.69 6.29
N ILE A 172 -5.35 11.11 6.12
CA ILE A 172 -5.71 12.49 5.83
C ILE A 172 -6.31 13.09 7.09
N MET A 173 -5.62 14.08 7.66
CA MET A 173 -6.11 14.83 8.80
C MET A 173 -6.90 16.03 8.33
N LEU A 174 -8.15 16.07 8.74
CA LEU A 174 -9.10 17.12 8.43
C LEU A 174 -9.38 17.97 9.67
N SER A 175 -9.73 19.23 9.44
CA SER A 175 -10.11 20.16 10.49
C SER A 175 -11.34 20.99 10.16
N ARG A 176 -12.11 21.29 11.20
CA ARG A 176 -13.23 22.22 11.19
C ARG A 176 -12.95 23.48 11.99
N SER A 177 -12.00 23.43 12.94
CA SER A 177 -11.62 24.56 13.80
C SER A 177 -10.42 25.35 13.30
N HIS A 178 -9.71 24.90 12.26
CA HIS A 178 -8.50 25.55 11.77
C HIS A 178 -8.79 27.00 11.28
N PRO A 179 -7.99 28.02 11.65
CA PRO A 179 -8.26 29.42 11.30
C PRO A 179 -8.32 29.70 9.78
N ALA A 180 -7.57 28.94 8.97
CA ALA A 180 -7.58 29.08 7.52
C ALA A 180 -8.90 28.59 6.89
N PHE A 181 -9.63 27.69 7.57
CA PHE A 181 -10.91 27.17 7.09
C PHE A 181 -11.94 28.29 6.92
N VAL A 182 -12.07 29.16 7.93
CA VAL A 182 -13.02 30.28 7.90
C VAL A 182 -12.64 31.25 6.78
N LYS A 183 -11.36 31.60 6.64
CA LYS A 183 -10.87 32.51 5.59
C LYS A 183 -11.23 32.01 4.19
N GLN A 184 -11.05 30.72 3.93
CA GLN A 184 -11.36 30.11 2.64
C GLN A 184 -12.86 29.97 2.39
N LEU A 185 -13.66 29.68 3.43
CA LEU A 185 -15.11 29.71 3.29
C LEU A 185 -15.62 31.10 2.86
N PHE A 186 -15.07 32.17 3.44
CA PHE A 186 -15.42 33.53 3.04
C PHE A 186 -15.01 33.84 1.59
N ALA A 187 -13.81 33.41 1.17
CA ALA A 187 -13.35 33.58 -0.21
C ALA A 187 -14.22 32.85 -1.24
N LEU A 188 -14.82 31.71 -0.87
CA LEU A 188 -15.75 30.97 -1.73
C LEU A 188 -17.13 31.65 -1.84
N GLU A 189 -17.60 32.30 -0.78
CA GLU A 189 -18.94 32.90 -0.70
C GLU A 189 -18.99 34.34 -1.23
N VAL A 190 -17.85 35.05 -1.21
CA VAL A 190 -17.73 36.42 -1.70
C VAL A 190 -16.74 36.46 -2.86
N PRO A 191 -17.20 36.30 -4.11
CA PRO A 191 -16.38 36.64 -5.27
C PRO A 191 -16.11 38.15 -5.24
N GLU A 192 -14.86 38.54 -5.46
CA GLU A 192 -14.44 39.94 -5.62
C GLU A 192 -15.30 40.74 -6.61
#